data_AF-A0A1F6C6F5-F1
#
_entry.id   AF-A0A1F6C6F5-F1
#
_cell.length_a   1.000
_cell.length_b   1.000
_cell.length_c   1.000
_cell.angle_alpha   90.00
_cell.angle_beta   90.00
_cell.angle_gamma   90.00
#
_symmetry.space_group_name_H-M   'P 1'
#
loop_
_entity.id
_entity.type
_entity.pdbx_description
1 polymer ?
#
loop_
_entity_poly.entity_id
_entity_poly.type
_entity_poly.pdbx_seq_one_letter_code
_entity_poly.pdbx_strand_id
1 'polypeptide(L)'
;MLTNEEMRQKVMRRVRVIYFLRWLSRPFIRVSVLAVAAVAIVGSVSLSSVAANAASKGDILDFLDFAVAAFRDTEMMVQSAVLVVGLIILASIVDLVRSLQREPSLA
;
A
#
# COMPACT_ATOMS: atom_id res chain seq x y z
N MET A 1 -12.83 30.61 -25.95
CA MET A 1 -13.24 29.23 -26.29
C MET A 1 -12.00 28.35 -26.21
N LEU A 2 -12.02 27.27 -25.42
CA LEU A 2 -10.93 26.29 -25.45
C LEU A 2 -10.89 25.67 -26.85
N THR A 3 -9.72 25.63 -27.45
CA THR A 3 -9.55 24.98 -28.76
C THR A 3 -9.83 23.49 -28.63
N ASN A 4 -10.31 22.85 -29.71
CA ASN A 4 -10.63 21.42 -29.71
C ASN A 4 -9.42 20.57 -29.24
N GLU A 5 -8.19 21.03 -29.51
CA GLU A 5 -6.97 20.33 -29.11
C GLU A 5 -6.73 20.37 -27.59
N GLU A 6 -6.99 21.49 -26.92
CA GLU A 6 -6.88 21.62 -25.45
C GLU A 6 -7.92 20.75 -24.73
N MET A 7 -9.12 20.64 -25.30
CA MET A 7 -10.17 19.78 -24.79
C MET A 7 -9.77 18.30 -24.92
N ARG A 8 -9.23 17.90 -26.09
CA ARG A 8 -8.73 16.55 -26.34
C ARG A 8 -7.58 16.17 -25.41
N GLN A 9 -6.64 17.09 -25.16
CA GLN A 9 -5.53 16.86 -24.22
C GLN A 9 -6.02 16.63 -22.78
N LYS A 10 -6.98 17.44 -22.30
CA LYS A 10 -7.55 17.26 -20.96
C LYS A 10 -8.25 15.92 -20.79
N VAL A 11 -9.03 15.49 -21.79
CA VAL A 11 -9.69 14.18 -21.78
C VAL A 11 -8.66 13.05 -21.81
N MET A 12 -7.68 13.11 -22.71
CA MET A 12 -6.63 12.09 -22.82
C MET A 12 -5.75 11.99 -21.58
N ARG A 13 -5.57 13.08 -20.83
CA ARG A 13 -4.86 13.05 -19.53
C ARG A 13 -5.66 12.24 -18.51
N ARG A 14 -6.97 12.46 -18.40
CA ARG A 14 -7.86 11.73 -17.48
C ARG A 14 -7.94 10.25 -17.84
N VAL A 15 -8.10 9.93 -19.13
CA VAL A 15 -8.13 8.55 -19.62
C VAL A 15 -6.83 7.82 -19.28
N ARG A 16 -5.67 8.46 -19.50
CA ARG A 16 -4.36 7.87 -19.13
C ARG A 16 -4.23 7.64 -17.63
N VAL A 17 -4.67 8.59 -16.80
CA VAL A 17 -4.64 8.43 -15.33
C VAL A 17 -5.52 7.27 -14.89
N ILE A 18 -6.76 7.17 -15.41
CA ILE A 18 -7.68 6.07 -15.09
C ILE A 18 -7.13 4.73 -15.58
N TYR A 19 -6.56 4.69 -16.79
CA TYR A 19 -5.92 3.50 -17.34
C TYR A 19 -4.75 3.04 -16.45
N PHE A 20 -3.92 3.97 -16.01
CA PHE A 20 -2.79 3.67 -15.14
C PHE A 20 -3.24 3.18 -13.77
N LEU A 21 -4.25 3.81 -13.16
CA LEU A 21 -4.87 3.34 -11.91
C LEU A 21 -5.45 1.94 -12.06
N ARG A 22 -6.13 1.65 -13.17
CA ARG A 22 -6.69 0.33 -13.46
C ARG A 22 -5.61 -0.72 -13.70
N TRP A 23 -4.48 -0.33 -14.30
CA TRP A 23 -3.31 -1.18 -14.45
C TRP A 23 -2.67 -1.49 -13.09
N LEU A 24 -2.51 -0.49 -12.23
CA LEU A 24 -1.99 -0.64 -10.85
C LEU A 24 -2.86 -1.53 -9.98
N SER A 25 -4.17 -1.53 -10.20
CA SER A 25 -5.12 -2.41 -9.50
C SER A 25 -5.04 -3.87 -9.94
N ARG A 26 -4.19 -4.25 -10.90
CA ARG A 26 -4.02 -5.64 -11.29
C ARG A 26 -3.34 -6.43 -10.17
N PRO A 27 -3.77 -7.67 -9.90
CA PRO A 27 -3.25 -8.48 -8.80
C PRO A 27 -1.75 -8.74 -8.92
N PHE A 28 -1.25 -8.91 -10.15
CA PHE A 28 0.18 -9.13 -10.41
C PHE A 28 1.05 -7.97 -9.95
N ILE A 29 0.60 -6.73 -10.14
CA ILE A 29 1.35 -5.53 -9.72
C ILE A 29 1.32 -5.39 -8.20
N ARG A 30 0.16 -5.66 -7.57
CA ARG A 30 0.05 -5.66 -6.10
C ARG A 30 1.02 -6.68 -5.48
N VAL A 31 1.11 -7.89 -6.03
CA VAL A 31 2.05 -8.92 -5.55
C VAL A 31 3.50 -8.51 -5.76
N SER A 32 3.86 -7.98 -6.93
CA SER A 32 5.22 -7.51 -7.18
C SER A 32 5.63 -6.36 -6.26
N VAL A 33 4.72 -5.42 -6.00
CA VAL A 33 4.97 -4.30 -5.07
C VAL A 33 5.14 -4.83 -3.63
N LEU A 34 4.30 -5.78 -3.20
CA LEU A 34 4.45 -6.43 -1.90
C LEU A 34 5.78 -7.19 -1.78
N ALA A 35 6.20 -7.91 -2.83
CA ALA A 35 7.46 -8.64 -2.85
C ALA A 35 8.66 -7.69 -2.75
N VAL A 36 8.65 -6.59 -3.52
CA VAL A 36 9.71 -5.56 -3.46
C VAL A 36 9.74 -4.89 -2.09
N ALA A 37 8.58 -4.56 -1.52
CA ALA A 37 8.50 -3.99 -0.18
C ALA A 37 9.01 -4.98 0.88
N ALA A 38 8.66 -6.26 0.79
CA ALA A 38 9.14 -7.30 1.70
C ALA A 38 10.68 -7.46 1.62
N VAL A 39 11.24 -7.50 0.40
CA VAL A 39 12.69 -7.56 0.20
C VAL A 39 13.38 -6.31 0.77
N ALA A 40 12.82 -5.13 0.53
CA ALA A 40 13.35 -3.89 1.08
C ALA A 40 13.33 -3.88 2.62
N ILE A 41 12.24 -4.33 3.23
CA ILE A 41 12.11 -4.41 4.69
C ILE A 41 13.10 -5.42 5.28
N VAL A 42 13.23 -6.62 4.70
CA VAL A 42 14.17 -7.64 5.16
C VAL A 42 15.63 -7.19 4.97
N GLY A 43 15.91 -6.43 3.89
CA GLY A 43 17.24 -5.89 3.63
C GLY A 43 17.62 -4.71 4.54
N SER A 44 16.64 -3.87 4.91
CA SER A 44 16.87 -2.67 5.74
C SER A 44 16.83 -2.94 7.24
N VAL A 45 16.18 -4.01 7.70
CA VAL A 45 15.96 -4.24 9.12
C VAL A 45 16.38 -5.65 9.53
N SER A 46 17.30 -5.73 10.49
CA SER A 46 17.69 -7.01 11.08
C SER A 46 16.52 -7.61 11.87
N LEU A 47 15.88 -8.63 11.30
CA LEU A 47 14.74 -9.34 11.90
C LEU A 47 15.05 -9.86 13.31
N SER A 48 16.31 -10.24 13.59
CA SER A 48 16.73 -10.69 14.92
C SER A 48 16.77 -9.54 15.94
N SER A 49 17.21 -8.34 15.54
CA SER A 49 17.18 -7.16 16.41
C SER A 49 15.76 -6.69 16.69
N VAL A 50 14.86 -6.78 15.70
CA VAL A 50 13.44 -6.43 15.89
C VAL A 50 12.76 -7.46 16.78
N ALA A 51 13.00 -8.75 16.56
CA ALA A 51 12.43 -9.81 17.39
C ALA A 51 12.92 -9.73 18.84
N ALA A 52 14.20 -9.42 19.08
CA ALA A 52 14.74 -9.23 20.42
C ALA A 52 14.15 -8.00 21.13
N ASN A 53 13.94 -6.89 20.40
CA ASN A 53 13.32 -5.67 20.94
C ASN A 53 11.80 -5.83 21.15
N ALA A 54 11.12 -6.60 20.30
CA ALA A 54 9.71 -6.90 20.48
C ALA A 54 9.49 -7.89 21.63
N ALA A 55 10.34 -8.91 21.77
CA ALA A 55 10.23 -9.90 22.85
C ALA A 55 10.55 -9.32 24.24
N SER A 56 11.33 -8.23 24.32
CA SER A 56 11.58 -7.52 25.58
C SER A 56 10.43 -6.59 25.99
N LYS A 57 9.55 -6.23 25.04
CA LYS A 57 8.38 -5.38 25.23
C LYS A 57 7.16 -6.26 25.51
N GLY A 58 6.91 -6.55 26.78
CA GLY A 58 5.82 -7.43 27.23
C GLY A 58 4.41 -6.85 27.14
N ASP A 59 4.26 -5.57 26.81
CA ASP A 59 2.98 -4.86 26.75
C ASP A 59 2.70 -4.28 25.34
N ILE A 60 1.44 -4.32 24.92
CA ILE A 60 1.03 -4.05 23.53
C ILE A 60 1.14 -2.56 23.17
N LEU A 61 0.95 -1.68 24.16
CA LEU A 61 1.15 -0.24 24.01
C LEU A 61 2.63 0.09 23.78
N ASP A 62 3.49 -0.64 24.49
CA ASP A 62 4.93 -0.51 24.43
C ASP A 62 5.50 -0.97 23.07
N PHE A 63 4.88 -2.00 22.49
CA PHE A 63 5.14 -2.46 21.14
C PHE A 63 4.68 -1.43 20.09
N LEU A 64 3.52 -0.81 20.27
CA LEU A 64 3.03 0.24 19.36
C LEU A 64 3.95 1.46 19.38
N ASP A 65 4.41 1.91 20.54
CA ASP A 65 5.37 3.02 20.65
C ASP A 65 6.72 2.67 20.02
N PHE A 66 7.21 1.44 20.19
CA PHE A 66 8.42 0.96 19.52
C PHE A 66 8.23 0.94 17.99
N ALA A 67 7.08 0.46 17.50
CA ALA A 67 6.78 0.44 16.08
C ALA A 67 6.71 1.85 15.49
N VAL A 68 6.07 2.79 16.19
CA VAL A 68 5.99 4.20 15.77
C VAL A 68 7.35 4.88 15.80
N ALA A 69 8.17 4.63 16.83
CA ALA A 69 9.52 5.19 16.93
C ALA A 69 10.43 4.65 15.82
N ALA A 70 10.44 3.32 15.58
CA ALA A 70 11.18 2.70 14.50
C ALA A 70 10.71 3.18 13.11
N PHE A 71 9.41 3.47 12.96
CA PHE A 71 8.86 4.03 11.74
C PHE A 71 9.26 5.50 11.52
N ARG A 72 9.40 6.27 12.60
CA ARG A 72 9.79 7.67 12.56
C ARG A 72 11.28 7.86 12.26
N ASP A 73 12.13 6.95 12.74
CA ASP A 73 13.59 6.97 12.54
C ASP A 73 14.07 6.18 11.30
N THR A 74 13.17 5.61 10.50
CA THR A 74 13.55 4.92 9.26
C THR A 74 13.63 5.88 8.07
N GLU A 75 14.52 5.57 7.12
CA GLU A 75 14.72 6.34 5.89
C GLU A 75 13.40 6.54 5.13
N MET A 76 13.25 7.68 4.43
CA MET A 76 12.10 8.03 3.59
C MET A 76 11.63 6.89 2.66
N MET A 77 12.56 6.03 2.25
CA MET A 77 12.28 4.85 1.42
C MET A 77 11.39 3.82 2.14
N VAL A 78 11.63 3.56 3.43
CA VAL A 78 10.81 2.62 4.22
C VAL A 78 9.44 3.22 4.53
N GLN A 79 9.38 4.52 4.83
CA GLN A 79 8.12 5.22 5.09
C GLN A 79 7.18 5.18 3.87
N SER A 80 7.72 5.45 2.67
CA SER A 80 6.96 5.36 1.43
C SER A 80 6.54 3.92 1.12
N ALA A 81 7.40 2.91 1.37
CA ALA A 81 7.05 1.51 1.20
C ALA A 81 5.88 1.08 2.10
N VAL A 82 5.92 1.42 3.39
CA VAL A 82 4.83 1.08 4.32
C VAL A 82 3.53 1.81 3.97
N LEU A 83 3.59 3.07 3.55
CA LEU A 83 2.41 3.80 3.05
C LEU A 83 1.78 3.10 1.85
N VAL A 84 2.59 2.70 0.86
CA VAL A 84 2.12 1.99 -0.33
C VAL A 84 1.52 0.63 0.04
N VAL A 85 2.18 -0.13 0.92
CA VAL A 85 1.66 -1.42 1.41
C VAL A 85 0.33 -1.24 2.14
N GLY A 86 0.23 -0.24 3.03
CA GLY A 86 -1.00 0.07 3.75
C GLY A 86 -2.16 0.42 2.82
N LEU A 87 -1.90 1.23 1.79
CA LEU A 87 -2.91 1.56 0.77
C LEU A 87 -3.35 0.33 -0.04
N ILE A 88 -2.44 -0.59 -0.37
CA ILE A 88 -2.78 -1.84 -1.05
C ILE A 88 -3.65 -2.74 -0.17
N ILE A 89 -3.34 -2.84 1.12
CA ILE A 89 -4.13 -3.61 2.10
C ILE A 89 -5.53 -3.01 2.20
N LEU A 90 -5.63 -1.69 2.41
CA LEU A 90 -6.92 -1.00 2.50
C LEU A 90 -7.76 -1.19 1.23
N ALA A 91 -7.15 -1.04 0.06
CA ALA A 91 -7.81 -1.27 -1.23
C ALA A 91 -8.30 -2.72 -1.35
N SER A 92 -7.51 -3.69 -0.89
CA SER A 92 -7.87 -5.11 -0.93
C SER A 92 -9.00 -5.44 0.04
N ILE A 93 -9.05 -4.82 1.22
CA ILE A 93 -10.17 -4.94 2.16
C ILE A 93 -11.44 -4.33 1.55
N VAL A 94 -11.34 -3.14 0.93
CA VAL A 94 -12.48 -2.52 0.24
C VAL A 94 -12.98 -3.39 -0.91
N ASP A 95 -12.07 -3.97 -1.69
CA ASP A 95 -12.40 -4.89 -2.78
C ASP A 95 -13.10 -6.16 -2.24
N LEU A 96 -12.63 -6.71 -1.12
CA LEU A 96 -13.24 -7.86 -0.44
C LEU A 96 -14.64 -7.55 0.11
N VAL A 97 -14.82 -6.40 0.77
CA VAL A 97 -16.14 -5.96 1.27
C VAL A 97 -17.11 -5.79 0.11
N ARG A 98 -16.66 -5.19 -1.00
CA ARG A 98 -17.47 -5.03 -2.21
C ARG A 98 -17.80 -6.35 -2.89
N SER A 99 -16.91 -7.34 -2.86
CA SER A 99 -17.20 -8.67 -3.40
C SER A 99 -18.24 -9.42 -2.55
N LEU A 100 -18.13 -9.33 -1.22
CA LEU A 100 -19.10 -9.94 -0.30
C LEU A 100 -20.50 -9.29 -0.41
N GLN A 101 -20.57 -7.97 -0.63
CA GLN A 101 -21.84 -7.26 -0.86
C GLN A 101 -22.50 -7.56 -2.21
N ARG A 102 -21.76 -8.14 -3.19
CA ARG A 102 -22.31 -8.49 -4.50
C ARG A 102 -23.00 -9.86 -4.53
N GLU A 103 -22.86 -10.70 -3.51
CA GLU A 103 -23.41 -12.05 -3.46
C GLU A 103 -24.84 -12.25 -2.87
N PRO A 104 -25.58 -11.27 -2.30
CA PRO A 104 -26.87 -11.60 -1.67
C PRO A 104 -28.08 -11.67 -2.63
N SER A 105 -27.89 -11.66 -3.95
CA SER A 105 -29.02 -11.64 -4.92
C SER A 105 -29.15 -12.87 -5.83
N LEU A 106 -28.48 -13.97 -5.52
CA LEU A 106 -28.60 -15.24 -6.26
C LEU A 106 -28.86 -16.46 -5.36
N ALA A 107 -29.59 -16.25 -4.25
CA ALA A 107 -30.18 -17.32 -3.45
C ALA A 107 -31.71 -17.18 -3.47
#